data_AF-A0A937NR09-F1
#
_entry.id   AF-A0A937NR09-F1
#
_cell.length_a   1.000
_cell.length_b   1.000
_cell.length_c   1.000
_cell.angle_alpha   90.00
_cell.angle_beta   90.00
_cell.angle_gamma   90.00
#
_symmetry.space_group_name_H-M   'P 1'
#
loop_
_entity.id
_entity.type
_entity.pdbx_description
1 polymer ?
#
loop_
_entity_poly.entity_id
_entity_poly.type
_entity_poly.pdbx_seq_one_letter_code
_entity_poly.pdbx_strand_id
1 'polypeptide(L)' 'MQATFVKESGPVAEAILKTAQVHESNLIIVGGYGFSPVLEVVIGSSVDQVLRESRQPMLICR' A
#
# COMPACT_ATOMS: atom_id res chain seq x y z
N MET A 1 0.33 12.17 17.86
CA MET A 1 0.85 11.95 16.50
C MET A 1 -0.12 12.57 15.52
N GLN A 2 0.37 13.37 14.57
CA GLN A 2 -0.45 13.99 13.54
C GLN A 2 -0.26 13.19 12.24
N ALA A 3 -1.34 12.85 11.57
CA ALA A 3 -1.30 12.19 10.27
C ALA A 3 -1.91 13.10 9.21
N THR A 4 -1.33 13.10 8.02
CA THR A 4 -1.88 13.79 6.85
C THR A 4 -2.75 12.82 6.07
N PHE A 5 -4.01 13.21 5.82
CA PHE A 5 -4.88 12.43 4.94
C PHE A 5 -4.65 12.86 3.49
N VAL A 6 -4.37 11.90 2.62
CA VAL A 6 -4.17 12.11 1.19
C VAL A 6 -5.22 11.32 0.43
N LYS A 7 -5.91 11.98 -0.51
CA LYS A 7 -6.90 11.36 -1.39
C LYS A 7 -6.41 11.49 -2.82
N GLU A 8 -6.18 10.34 -3.46
CA GLU A 8 -5.78 10.25 -4.86
C GLU A 8 -6.88 9.58 -5.69
N SER A 9 -6.75 9.61 -7.01
CA SER A 9 -7.64 8.93 -7.95
C SER A 9 -6.83 8.32 -9.09
N GLY A 10 -7.31 7.21 -9.66
CA GLY A 10 -6.61 6.43 -10.67
C GLY A 10 -6.26 5.02 -10.18
N PRO A 11 -5.35 4.31 -10.87
CA PRO A 11 -4.90 2.99 -10.47
C PRO A 11 -4.28 3.01 -9.07
N VAL A 12 -4.73 2.10 -8.20
CA VAL A 12 -4.37 2.09 -6.77
C VAL A 12 -2.85 2.05 -6.55
N ALA A 13 -2.15 1.20 -7.29
CA ALA A 13 -0.71 1.03 -7.13
C ALA A 13 0.06 2.30 -7.52
N GLU A 14 -0.26 2.89 -8.68
CA GLU A 14 0.35 4.13 -9.15
C GLU A 14 0.11 5.28 -8.18
N ALA A 15 -1.11 5.40 -7.67
CA ALA A 15 -1.46 6.41 -6.67
C ALA A 15 -0.59 6.26 -5.42
N ILE A 16 -0.49 5.05 -4.86
CA ILE A 16 0.33 4.78 -3.66
C ILE A 16 1.81 5.09 -3.92
N LEU A 17 2.38 4.61 -5.02
CA LEU A 17 3.80 4.80 -5.35
C LEU A 17 4.13 6.29 -5.56
N LYS A 18 3.27 7.02 -6.28
CA LYS A 18 3.42 8.46 -6.49
C LYS A 18 3.31 9.23 -5.18
N THR A 19 2.34 8.92 -4.33
CA THR A 19 2.21 9.56 -3.00
C THR A 19 3.44 9.29 -2.16
N ALA A 20 3.93 8.04 -2.11
CA ALA A 20 5.15 7.69 -1.38
C ALA A 20 6.38 8.49 -1.87
N GLN A 21 6.48 8.72 -3.18
CA GLN A 21 7.54 9.55 -3.76
C GLN A 21 7.38 11.04 -3.40
N VAL A 22 6.18 11.60 -3.57
CA VAL A 22 5.89 13.03 -3.30
C VAL A 22 6.12 13.39 -1.83
N HIS A 23 5.79 12.48 -0.92
CA HIS A 23 5.98 12.67 0.52
C HIS A 23 7.33 12.17 1.03
N GLU A 24 8.24 11.75 0.14
CA GLU A 24 9.55 11.21 0.50
C GLU A 24 9.47 10.13 1.60
N SER A 25 8.45 9.27 1.49
CA SER A 25 8.18 8.24 2.48
C SER A 25 9.34 7.26 2.54
N ASN A 26 9.74 6.91 3.77
CA ASN A 26 10.83 5.97 4.04
C ASN A 26 10.34 4.54 4.34
N LEU A 27 9.03 4.36 4.54
CA LEU A 27 8.38 3.08 4.78
C LEU A 27 6.93 3.16 4.30
N ILE A 28 6.45 2.10 3.65
CA ILE A 28 5.02 1.93 3.35
C ILE A 28 4.47 0.83 4.25
N ILE A 29 3.41 1.15 5.00
CA ILE A 29 2.70 0.19 5.84
C ILE A 29 1.32 -0.04 5.23
N VAL A 30 1.00 -1.31 4.97
CA VAL A 30 -0.31 -1.72 4.49
C VAL A 30 -0.95 -2.60 5.55
N GLY A 31 -2.17 -2.23 5.98
CA GLY A 31 -2.96 -2.99 6.94
C GLY A 31 -4.26 -3.51 6.34
N GLY A 32 -4.79 -4.61 6.88
CA GLY A 32 -6.18 -5.02 6.70
C GLY A 32 -6.45 -5.89 5.47
N TYR A 33 -6.31 -7.21 5.63
CA TYR A 33 -7.01 -8.22 4.80
C TYR A 33 -8.34 -8.63 5.45
N GLY A 34 -9.12 -7.65 5.93
CA GLY A 34 -10.20 -7.87 6.90
C GLY A 34 -11.59 -8.28 6.37
N PHE A 35 -11.71 -8.78 5.13
CA PHE A 35 -13.00 -9.25 4.61
C PHE A 35 -12.92 -10.70 4.12
N SER A 36 -13.50 -11.60 4.94
CA SER A 36 -13.75 -13.04 4.75
C SER A 36 -12.55 -14.00 4.95
N PRO A 37 -12.69 -15.07 5.76
CA PRO A 37 -11.67 -16.10 5.96
C PRO A 37 -11.68 -17.15 4.84
N VAL A 38 -11.72 -16.71 3.58
CA VAL A 38 -11.82 -17.63 2.43
C VAL A 38 -10.72 -17.32 1.41
N LEU A 39 -9.76 -18.25 1.38
CA LEU A 39 -8.58 -18.42 0.51
C LEU A 39 -7.30 -17.69 0.95
N GLU A 40 -6.38 -18.52 1.47
CA GLU A 40 -5.01 -18.25 1.89
C GLU A 40 -4.27 -17.18 1.07
N VAL A 41 -3.81 -16.11 1.74
CA VAL A 41 -2.69 -15.24 1.35
C VAL A 41 -2.66 -14.81 -0.13
N VAL A 42 -3.77 -14.33 -0.69
CA VAL A 42 -3.67 -13.55 -1.93
C VAL A 42 -3.30 -12.12 -1.53
N ILE A 43 -2.04 -11.74 -1.76
CA ILE A 43 -1.67 -10.33 -1.82
C ILE A 43 -2.54 -9.73 -2.92
N GLY A 44 -3.52 -8.87 -2.56
CA GLY A 44 -4.42 -8.27 -3.55
C GLY A 44 -3.61 -7.65 -4.69
N SER A 45 -4.10 -7.74 -5.94
CA SER A 45 -3.32 -7.39 -7.13
C SER A 45 -2.66 -5.99 -7.05
N SER A 46 -3.34 -5.03 -6.43
CA SER A 46 -2.76 -3.70 -6.18
C SER A 46 -1.62 -3.71 -5.17
N VAL A 47 -1.74 -4.47 -4.07
CA VAL A 47 -0.67 -4.58 -3.06
C VAL A 47 0.53 -5.34 -3.65
N ASP A 48 0.30 -6.39 -4.45
CA ASP A 48 1.37 -7.14 -5.12
C ASP A 48 2.12 -6.23 -6.11
N GLN A 49 1.39 -5.43 -6.88
CA GLN A 49 2.00 -4.46 -7.78
C GLN A 49 2.85 -3.42 -7.02
N VAL A 50 2.33 -2.84 -5.93
CA VAL A 50 3.12 -1.91 -5.11
C VAL A 50 4.35 -2.61 -4.53
N LEU A 51 4.22 -3.85 -4.06
CA LEU A 51 5.35 -4.62 -3.54
C LEU A 51 6.46 -4.86 -4.57
N ARG A 52 6.09 -5.11 -5.83
CA ARG A 52 7.04 -5.31 -6.93
C ARG A 52 7.71 -4.02 -7.39
N GLU A 53 6.98 -2.91 -7.38
CA GLU A 53 7.42 -1.66 -8.00
C GLU A 53 7.96 -0.63 -6.99
N SER A 54 7.67 -0.79 -5.70
CA SER A 54 8.12 0.15 -4.66
C SER A 54 9.64 0.13 -4.52
N ARG A 55 10.20 1.33 -4.30
CA ARG A 55 11.61 1.52 -3.93
C ARG A 55 11.80 1.61 -2.42
N GLN A 56 10.70 1.69 -1.67
CA GLN A 56 10.67 1.80 -0.23
C GLN A 56 10.50 0.41 0.39
N PRO A 57 11.07 0.18 1.58
CA PRO A 57 10.68 -0.95 2.40
C PRO A 57 9.16 -0.99 2.60
N MET A 58 8.58 -2.18 2.59
CA MET A 58 7.16 -2.40 2.83
C MET A 58 6.94 -3.33 4.02
N LEU A 59 6.02 -2.94 4.91
CA LEU A 59 5.52 -3.79 5.99
C LEU A 59 4.05 -4.12 5.73
N ILE A 60 3.76 -5.42 5.65
CA ILE A 60 2.39 -5.92 5.50
C ILE A 60 1.94 -6.45 6.86
N CYS A 61 0.93 -5.80 7.44
CA CYS A 61 0.37 -6.15 8.74
C CYS A 61 -0.92 -6.97 8.57
N ARG A 62 -1.03 -8.09 9.29
CA ARG A 62 -2.27 -8.88 9.41
C ARG A 62 -3.03 -8.49 10.67
#